data_AF-A0A8C7D317-F1
#
_entry.id   AF-A0A8C7D317-F1
#
_cell.length_a   1.000
_cell.length_b   1.000
_cell.length_c   1.000
_cell.angle_alpha   90.00
_cell.angle_beta   90.00
_cell.angle_gamma   90.00
#
_symmetry.space_group_name_H-M   'P 1'
#
loop_
_entity.id
_entity.type
_entity.pdbx_description
1 polymer ?
#
loop_
_entity_poly.entity_id
_entity_poly.type
_entity_poly.pdbx_seq_one_letter_code
_entity_poly.pdbx_strand_id
1 'polypeptide(L)'
;QMDARQFVSSREEIPTGGGICKVLDIFSQYKYIWEIRGDGNCFYRALCFGHLESLLQKDRAELLAAGIDENSFKYLLNMFVGVLEQCEADEHGDTLLQLFNEQTTFDSMVQYLRLLTLAYLQNHADFFSHFVEAPSQVETMAMECDHIDILALSEALDGQRLAHHTIPEGTQPSLHLLYKTAHYDILYPHHCH
;
A
#
# COMPACT_ATOMS: atom_id res chain seq x y z
N GLN A 1 -14.91 -7.31 -11.46
CA GLN A 1 -15.94 -7.10 -10.39
C GLN A 1 -15.62 -8.07 -9.28
N MET A 2 -14.74 -7.61 -8.38
CA MET A 2 -14.25 -8.33 -7.22
C MET A 2 -15.37 -8.88 -6.32
N ASP A 3 -15.21 -10.10 -5.80
CA ASP A 3 -16.09 -10.70 -4.80
C ASP A 3 -16.11 -9.81 -3.54
N ALA A 4 -17.28 -9.55 -2.98
CA ALA A 4 -17.43 -8.80 -1.72
C ALA A 4 -16.68 -9.45 -0.53
N ARG A 5 -16.25 -10.71 -0.67
CA ARG A 5 -15.42 -11.45 0.29
C ARG A 5 -13.91 -11.32 0.06
N GLN A 6 -13.47 -10.82 -1.09
CA GLN A 6 -12.05 -10.60 -1.37
C GLN A 6 -11.63 -9.16 -1.08
N PHE A 7 -10.49 -8.97 -0.42
CA PHE A 7 -9.89 -7.66 -0.19
C PHE A 7 -9.01 -7.24 -1.36
N VAL A 8 -8.45 -8.24 -2.05
CA VAL A 8 -7.53 -8.08 -3.17
C VAL A 8 -7.91 -9.14 -4.23
N SER A 9 -8.16 -8.71 -5.46
CA SER A 9 -8.50 -9.60 -6.58
C SER A 9 -7.30 -10.36 -7.11
N SER A 10 -7.54 -11.29 -8.04
CA SER A 10 -6.48 -11.79 -8.93
C SER A 10 -5.99 -10.68 -9.86
N ARG A 11 -4.74 -10.81 -10.33
CA ARG A 11 -4.14 -9.95 -11.35
C ARG A 11 -4.93 -9.99 -12.65
N GLU A 12 -5.42 -8.85 -13.11
CA GLU A 12 -6.12 -8.73 -14.39
C GLU A 12 -5.32 -7.91 -15.40
N GLU A 13 -5.44 -8.25 -16.70
CA GLU A 13 -4.85 -7.47 -17.79
C GLU A 13 -5.75 -6.28 -18.13
N ILE A 14 -5.15 -5.10 -18.27
CA ILE A 14 -5.92 -3.88 -18.53
C ILE A 14 -6.46 -3.92 -19.97
N PRO A 15 -7.79 -3.78 -20.18
CA PRO A 15 -8.37 -3.82 -21.52
C PRO A 15 -7.83 -2.70 -22.42
N THR A 16 -7.38 -3.06 -23.62
CA THR A 16 -6.81 -2.12 -24.61
C THR A 16 -7.86 -1.28 -25.38
N GLY A 17 -9.12 -1.23 -24.94
CA GLY A 17 -10.15 -0.41 -25.58
C GLY A 17 -11.43 -0.24 -24.76
N GLY A 18 -11.98 0.99 -24.76
CA GLY A 18 -13.31 1.30 -24.19
C GLY A 18 -13.41 2.51 -23.24
N GLY A 19 -12.32 3.21 -22.96
CA GLY A 19 -12.27 4.33 -22.00
C GLY A 19 -12.32 5.74 -22.60
N ILE A 20 -12.56 6.74 -21.75
CA ILE A 20 -12.46 8.18 -22.07
C ILE A 20 -10.97 8.56 -22.19
N CYS A 21 -10.57 9.40 -23.15
CA CYS A 21 -9.17 9.68 -23.54
C CYS A 21 -8.12 9.71 -22.40
N LYS A 22 -8.36 10.41 -21.29
CA LYS A 22 -7.38 10.50 -20.19
C LYS A 22 -7.11 9.18 -19.47
N VAL A 23 -8.11 8.32 -19.36
CA VAL A 23 -7.96 7.00 -18.72
C VAL A 23 -7.22 6.04 -19.64
N LEU A 24 -7.42 6.18 -20.96
CA LEU A 24 -6.67 5.40 -21.96
C LEU A 24 -5.17 5.75 -21.96
N ASP A 25 -4.81 7.01 -21.79
CA ASP A 25 -3.41 7.44 -21.74
C ASP A 25 -2.67 6.86 -20.53
N ILE A 26 -3.32 6.79 -19.37
CA ILE A 26 -2.76 6.12 -18.18
C ILE A 26 -2.65 4.63 -18.47
N PHE A 27 -3.73 3.97 -18.87
CA PHE A 27 -3.74 2.54 -19.14
C PHE A 27 -2.78 2.08 -20.23
N SER A 28 -2.41 2.95 -21.18
CA SER A 28 -1.38 2.64 -22.17
C SER A 28 0.02 2.40 -21.57
N GLN A 29 0.26 2.87 -20.34
CA GLN A 29 1.54 2.72 -19.64
C GLN A 29 1.58 1.48 -18.74
N TYR A 30 0.42 0.85 -18.48
CA TYR A 30 0.26 -0.23 -17.53
C TYR A 30 -0.32 -1.47 -18.20
N LYS A 31 0.25 -2.63 -17.85
CA LYS A 31 -0.19 -3.92 -18.39
C LYS A 31 -1.25 -4.57 -17.51
N TYR A 32 -1.10 -4.46 -16.19
CA TYR A 32 -1.98 -5.14 -15.25
C TYR A 32 -2.50 -4.22 -14.16
N ILE A 33 -3.65 -4.61 -13.63
CA ILE A 33 -4.30 -3.99 -12.48
C ILE A 33 -4.62 -5.06 -11.44
N TRP A 34 -4.53 -4.70 -10.17
CA TRP A 34 -5.10 -5.45 -9.06
C TRP A 34 -6.21 -4.62 -8.44
N GLU A 35 -7.44 -5.13 -8.48
CA GLU A 35 -8.59 -4.48 -7.85
C GLU A 35 -8.49 -4.68 -6.33
N ILE A 36 -8.64 -3.59 -5.60
CA ILE A 36 -8.71 -3.59 -4.13
C ILE A 36 -10.16 -3.37 -3.71
N ARG A 37 -10.54 -3.88 -2.54
CA ARG A 37 -11.87 -3.62 -1.99
C ARG A 37 -12.07 -2.15 -1.65
N GLY A 38 -13.14 -1.57 -2.20
CA GLY A 38 -13.66 -0.27 -1.77
C GLY A 38 -14.45 -0.37 -0.46
N ASP A 39 -13.75 -0.41 0.67
CA ASP A 39 -14.32 -0.44 2.02
C ASP A 39 -13.82 0.71 2.91
N GLY A 40 -13.31 1.78 2.30
CA GLY A 40 -12.66 2.90 2.99
C GLY A 40 -11.23 2.60 3.47
N ASN A 41 -10.73 1.36 3.33
CA ASN A 41 -9.34 1.00 3.65
C ASN A 41 -8.47 0.82 2.40
N CYS A 42 -9.01 1.06 1.20
CA CYS A 42 -8.38 0.71 -0.07
C CYS A 42 -6.96 1.28 -0.23
N PHE A 43 -6.69 2.51 0.22
CA PHE A 43 -5.34 3.08 0.20
C PHE A 43 -4.36 2.25 1.05
N TYR A 44 -4.66 2.05 2.33
CA TYR A 44 -3.81 1.29 3.25
C TYR A 44 -3.63 -0.16 2.79
N ARG A 45 -4.68 -0.76 2.23
CA ARG A 45 -4.63 -2.10 1.64
C ARG A 45 -3.70 -2.13 0.42
N ALA A 46 -3.87 -1.20 -0.52
CA ALA A 46 -3.07 -1.12 -1.72
C ALA A 46 -1.57 -0.89 -1.41
N LEU A 47 -1.29 0.01 -0.47
CA LEU A 47 0.07 0.32 -0.01
C LEU A 47 0.73 -0.91 0.63
N CYS A 48 0.04 -1.54 1.57
CA CYS A 48 0.52 -2.72 2.26
C CYS A 48 0.81 -3.87 1.28
N PHE A 49 -0.12 -4.13 0.37
CA PHE A 49 0.03 -5.16 -0.66
C PHE A 49 1.21 -4.89 -1.57
N GLY A 50 1.25 -3.70 -2.19
CA GLY A 50 2.28 -3.37 -3.17
C GLY A 50 3.69 -3.30 -2.57
N HIS A 51 3.82 -2.86 -1.32
CA HIS A 51 5.10 -2.93 -0.63
C HIS A 51 5.51 -4.36 -0.28
N LEU A 52 4.62 -5.19 0.25
CA LEU A 52 4.98 -6.59 0.55
C LEU A 52 5.37 -7.37 -0.69
N GLU A 53 4.65 -7.18 -1.80
CA GLU A 53 5.02 -7.81 -3.07
C GLU A 53 6.41 -7.35 -3.55
N SER A 54 6.72 -6.04 -3.46
CA SER A 54 8.04 -5.52 -3.79
C SER A 54 9.14 -6.06 -2.87
N LEU A 55 8.84 -6.27 -1.58
CA LEU A 55 9.79 -6.81 -0.60
C LEU A 55 10.05 -8.30 -0.81
N LEU A 56 9.05 -9.09 -1.20
CA LEU A 56 9.23 -10.50 -1.57
C LEU A 56 10.15 -10.71 -2.77
N GLN A 57 10.22 -9.71 -3.66
CA GLN A 57 11.14 -9.72 -4.79
C GLN A 57 12.57 -9.30 -4.41
N LYS A 58 12.78 -8.76 -3.20
CA LYS A 58 14.09 -8.30 -2.71
C LYS A 58 14.69 -9.32 -1.75
N ASP A 59 16.01 -9.45 -1.77
CA ASP A 59 16.71 -10.39 -0.90
C ASP A 59 16.62 -9.93 0.56
N ARG A 60 16.26 -10.85 1.47
CA ARG A 60 16.04 -10.58 2.91
C ARG A 60 17.23 -9.89 3.58
N ALA A 61 18.44 -10.13 3.07
CA ALA A 61 19.67 -9.50 3.54
C ALA A 61 19.71 -7.98 3.28
N GLU A 62 19.11 -7.50 2.19
CA GLU A 62 19.07 -6.07 1.85
C GLU A 62 18.10 -5.31 2.76
N LEU A 63 17.02 -5.97 3.19
CA LEU A 63 16.03 -5.41 4.12
C LEU A 63 16.61 -5.15 5.50
N LEU A 64 17.40 -6.10 6.02
CA LEU A 64 18.10 -5.94 7.29
C LEU A 64 19.22 -4.89 7.21
N ALA A 65 19.88 -4.78 6.04
CA ALA A 65 20.92 -3.77 5.81
C ALA A 65 20.39 -2.34 5.65
N ALA A 66 19.10 -2.17 5.31
CA ALA A 66 18.46 -0.86 5.12
C ALA A 66 18.28 -0.07 6.43
N GLY A 67 18.43 -0.71 7.60
CA GLY A 67 18.40 -0.02 8.89
C GLY A 67 16.99 0.31 9.41
N ILE A 68 15.98 -0.49 9.03
CA ILE A 68 14.64 -0.40 9.60
C ILE A 68 14.75 -0.71 11.11
N ASP A 69 14.37 0.26 11.96
CA ASP A 69 14.48 0.12 13.41
C ASP A 69 13.58 -1.03 13.93
N GLU A 70 14.22 -2.10 14.38
CA GLU A 70 13.58 -3.35 14.84
C GLU A 70 12.59 -3.13 16.00
N ASN A 71 12.68 -2.04 16.74
CA ASN A 71 11.97 -1.88 18.01
C ASN A 71 10.62 -1.17 17.90
N SER A 72 10.48 -0.14 17.04
CA SER A 72 9.20 0.54 16.82
C SER A 72 8.30 -0.17 15.79
N PHE A 73 8.91 -0.97 14.92
CA PHE A 73 8.22 -1.73 13.88
C PHE A 73 8.04 -3.21 14.24
N LYS A 74 8.53 -3.69 15.38
CA LYS A 74 8.62 -5.13 15.67
C LYS A 74 7.34 -5.91 15.42
N TYR A 75 6.18 -5.37 15.77
CA TYR A 75 4.91 -6.09 15.56
C TYR A 75 4.50 -6.15 14.09
N LEU A 76 4.59 -5.03 13.36
CA LEU A 76 4.29 -5.00 11.92
C LEU A 76 5.36 -5.73 11.12
N LEU A 77 6.64 -5.56 11.45
CA LEU A 77 7.76 -6.31 10.89
C LEU A 77 7.61 -7.80 11.22
N ASN A 78 7.15 -8.21 12.42
CA ASN A 78 6.92 -9.62 12.72
C ASN A 78 5.69 -10.17 11.98
N MET A 79 4.62 -9.40 11.84
CA MET A 79 3.47 -9.77 11.02
C MET A 79 3.87 -9.89 9.55
N PHE A 80 4.69 -8.95 9.07
CA PHE A 80 5.24 -8.94 7.72
C PHE A 80 6.23 -10.06 7.49
N VAL A 81 7.24 -10.22 8.34
CA VAL A 81 8.19 -11.33 8.30
C VAL A 81 7.46 -12.66 8.40
N GLY A 82 6.45 -12.79 9.27
CA GLY A 82 5.62 -14.00 9.34
C GLY A 82 4.85 -14.27 8.05
N VAL A 83 4.39 -13.23 7.35
CA VAL A 83 3.78 -13.36 6.02
C VAL A 83 4.83 -13.68 4.95
N LEU A 84 6.00 -13.05 4.98
CA LEU A 84 7.12 -13.30 4.07
C LEU A 84 7.64 -14.74 4.21
N GLU A 85 7.87 -15.21 5.43
CA GLU A 85 8.31 -16.58 5.72
C GLU A 85 7.30 -17.62 5.23
N GLN A 86 5.99 -17.35 5.36
CA GLN A 86 4.93 -18.19 4.81
C GLN A 86 4.94 -18.20 3.28
N CYS A 87 5.23 -17.05 2.64
CA CYS A 87 5.31 -16.95 1.19
C CYS A 87 6.59 -17.57 0.61
N GLU A 88 7.74 -17.44 1.28
CA GLU A 88 9.01 -18.09 0.88
C GLU A 88 8.92 -19.62 0.96
N ALA A 89 8.14 -20.13 1.92
CA ALA A 89 7.88 -21.57 2.06
C ALA A 89 6.84 -22.09 1.05
N ASP A 90 6.20 -21.22 0.27
CA ASP A 90 5.15 -21.58 -0.67
C ASP A 90 5.71 -21.89 -2.07
N GLU A 91 5.67 -23.17 -2.43
CA GLU A 91 6.06 -23.64 -3.76
C GLU A 91 5.12 -23.17 -4.89
N HIS A 92 3.89 -22.75 -4.56
CA HIS A 92 2.83 -22.43 -5.54
C HIS A 92 2.63 -20.91 -5.75
N GLY A 93 3.15 -20.06 -4.86
CA GLY A 93 3.12 -18.59 -4.97
C GLY A 93 1.75 -17.94 -4.70
N ASP A 94 0.77 -18.69 -4.17
CA ASP A 94 -0.59 -18.21 -3.90
C ASP A 94 -0.79 -17.72 -2.46
N THR A 95 0.15 -18.03 -1.55
CA THR A 95 0.05 -17.75 -0.11
C THR A 95 -0.07 -16.26 0.18
N LEU A 96 0.61 -15.42 -0.60
CA LEU A 96 0.48 -13.97 -0.49
C LEU A 96 -0.97 -13.55 -0.68
N LEU A 97 -1.58 -13.92 -1.81
CA LEU A 97 -2.96 -13.57 -2.13
C LEU A 97 -3.95 -14.14 -1.11
N GLN A 98 -3.68 -15.33 -0.56
CA GLN A 98 -4.52 -15.92 0.49
C GLN A 98 -4.44 -15.14 1.80
N LEU A 99 -3.24 -14.80 2.28
CA LEU A 99 -3.04 -14.03 3.51
C LEU A 99 -3.65 -12.63 3.42
N PHE A 100 -3.57 -12.01 2.24
CA PHE A 100 -4.21 -10.72 1.97
C PHE A 100 -5.74 -10.78 1.87
N ASN A 101 -6.29 -11.97 1.67
CA ASN A 101 -7.73 -12.21 1.74
C ASN A 101 -8.20 -12.73 3.11
N GLU A 102 -7.27 -12.94 4.07
CA GLU A 102 -7.60 -13.24 5.45
C GLU A 102 -7.93 -11.95 6.21
N GLN A 103 -9.18 -11.83 6.65
CA GLN A 103 -9.69 -10.62 7.29
C GLN A 103 -8.87 -10.20 8.51
N THR A 104 -8.57 -11.12 9.43
CA THR A 104 -7.86 -10.79 10.68
C THR A 104 -6.47 -10.24 10.39
N THR A 105 -5.70 -10.91 9.54
CA THR A 105 -4.33 -10.52 9.19
C THR A 105 -4.33 -9.15 8.51
N PHE A 106 -5.18 -8.97 7.50
CA PHE A 106 -5.12 -7.75 6.71
C PHE A 106 -5.74 -6.53 7.41
N ASP A 107 -6.81 -6.71 8.18
CA ASP A 107 -7.36 -5.63 9.02
C ASP A 107 -6.36 -5.21 10.10
N SER A 108 -5.58 -6.15 10.65
CA SER A 108 -4.52 -5.83 11.63
C SER A 108 -3.41 -4.98 11.01
N MET A 109 -3.00 -5.29 9.77
CA MET A 109 -2.01 -4.48 9.03
C MET A 109 -2.55 -3.08 8.71
N VAL A 110 -3.80 -2.98 8.25
CA VAL A 110 -4.45 -1.68 7.98
C VAL A 110 -4.54 -0.84 9.27
N GLN A 111 -4.99 -1.44 10.37
CA GLN A 111 -5.12 -0.75 11.64
C GLN A 111 -3.77 -0.21 12.13
N TYR A 112 -2.69 -0.97 11.95
CA TYR A 112 -1.36 -0.50 12.27
C TYR A 112 -0.95 0.71 11.43
N LEU A 113 -1.11 0.66 10.10
CA LEU A 113 -0.72 1.77 9.22
C LEU A 113 -1.50 3.05 9.55
N ARG A 114 -2.77 2.92 9.91
CA ARG A 114 -3.59 4.03 10.41
C ARG A 114 -3.03 4.62 11.71
N LEU A 115 -2.65 3.78 12.68
CA LEU A 115 -2.04 4.24 13.93
C LEU A 115 -0.67 4.91 13.70
N LEU A 116 0.13 4.39 12.76
CA LEU A 116 1.40 5.00 12.38
C LEU A 116 1.19 6.39 11.78
N THR A 117 0.20 6.52 10.88
CA THR A 117 -0.20 7.80 10.28
C THR A 117 -0.63 8.79 11.37
N LEU A 118 -1.50 8.37 12.28
CA LEU A 118 -1.94 9.19 13.42
C LEU A 118 -0.77 9.63 14.30
N ALA A 119 0.13 8.70 14.65
CA ALA A 119 1.29 9.01 15.48
C ALA A 119 2.20 10.05 14.80
N TYR A 120 2.42 9.94 13.49
CA TYR A 120 3.19 10.94 12.74
C TYR A 120 2.51 12.31 12.76
N LEU A 121 1.20 12.38 12.46
CA LEU A 121 0.44 13.63 12.54
C LEU A 121 0.52 14.29 13.91
N GLN A 122 0.45 13.50 14.99
CA GLN A 122 0.56 14.00 16.37
C GLN A 122 1.97 14.50 16.70
N ASN A 123 3.01 13.77 16.30
CA ASN A 123 4.40 14.15 16.56
C ASN A 123 4.83 15.39 15.75
N HIS A 124 4.14 15.67 14.65
CA HIS A 124 4.39 16.80 13.76
C HIS A 124 3.23 17.81 13.79
N ALA A 125 2.49 17.89 14.91
CA ALA A 125 1.28 18.72 15.03
C ALA A 125 1.52 20.21 14.75
N ASP A 126 2.71 20.74 15.01
CA ASP A 126 3.07 22.13 14.68
C ASP A 126 2.91 22.44 13.19
N PHE A 127 3.13 21.44 12.32
CA PHE A 127 2.92 21.56 10.88
C PHE A 127 1.49 21.17 10.49
N PHE A 128 0.97 20.04 11.01
CA PHE A 128 -0.28 19.46 10.51
C PHE A 128 -1.57 20.00 11.15
N SER A 129 -1.49 20.67 12.30
CA SER A 129 -2.69 21.14 13.04
C SER A 129 -3.57 22.11 12.26
N HIS A 130 -3.03 22.78 11.24
CA HIS A 130 -3.79 23.68 10.36
C HIS A 130 -4.48 22.96 9.18
N PHE A 131 -4.11 21.71 8.93
CA PHE A 131 -4.61 20.91 7.80
C PHE A 131 -5.53 19.77 8.25
N VAL A 132 -5.46 19.38 9.53
CA VAL A 132 -6.24 18.25 10.09
C VAL A 132 -7.21 18.74 11.15
N GLU A 133 -8.51 18.66 10.86
CA GLU A 133 -9.57 19.06 11.80
C GLU A 133 -9.82 18.00 12.89
N ALA A 134 -9.68 16.71 12.55
CA ALA A 134 -9.99 15.61 13.46
C ALA A 134 -9.01 14.42 13.27
N PRO A 135 -7.81 14.47 13.88
CA PRO A 135 -6.79 13.42 13.72
C PRO A 135 -7.29 12.03 14.14
N SER A 136 -8.21 11.94 15.09
CA SER A 136 -8.80 10.67 15.53
C SER A 136 -9.61 9.95 14.43
N GLN A 137 -9.97 10.62 13.33
CA GLN A 137 -10.61 9.96 12.19
C GLN A 137 -9.64 9.02 11.46
N VAL A 138 -8.33 9.28 11.55
CA VAL A 138 -7.29 8.49 10.87
C VAL A 138 -7.23 7.06 11.40
N GLU A 139 -7.31 6.88 12.73
CA GLU A 139 -7.31 5.55 13.37
C GLU A 139 -8.60 4.75 13.15
N THR A 140 -9.67 5.42 12.69
CA THR A 140 -10.98 4.79 12.48
C THR A 140 -10.97 3.92 11.22
N MET A 141 -11.21 2.62 11.37
CA MET A 141 -11.36 1.70 10.24
C MET A 141 -12.49 2.12 9.30
N ALA A 142 -12.32 1.85 8.01
CA ALA A 142 -13.25 2.22 6.94
C ALA A 142 -13.48 3.72 6.75
N MET A 143 -12.70 4.59 7.40
CA MET A 143 -12.64 6.01 7.08
C MET A 143 -11.76 6.24 5.85
N GLU A 144 -12.27 6.97 4.86
CA GLU A 144 -11.49 7.31 3.67
C GLU A 144 -10.19 8.02 4.03
N CYS A 145 -9.14 7.66 3.31
CA CYS A 145 -7.81 8.25 3.46
C CYS A 145 -7.70 9.47 2.55
N ASP A 146 -7.25 10.59 3.10
CA ASP A 146 -7.06 11.83 2.34
C ASP A 146 -5.59 12.11 1.98
N HIS A 147 -5.34 13.21 1.28
CA HIS A 147 -3.99 13.63 0.89
C HIS A 147 -3.03 13.91 2.07
N ILE A 148 -3.55 14.32 3.23
CA ILE A 148 -2.75 14.59 4.43
C ILE A 148 -2.34 13.28 5.07
N ASP A 149 -3.24 12.31 5.14
CA ASP A 149 -2.94 10.95 5.59
C ASP A 149 -1.86 10.30 4.72
N ILE A 150 -1.98 10.43 3.39
CA ILE A 150 -1.01 9.87 2.43
C ILE A 150 0.35 10.50 2.62
N LEU A 151 0.41 11.84 2.75
CA LEU A 151 1.65 12.56 3.00
C LEU A 151 2.27 12.14 4.33
N ALA A 152 1.49 12.14 5.41
CA ALA A 152 1.97 11.78 6.74
C ALA A 152 2.48 10.34 6.79
N LEU A 153 1.79 9.39 6.16
CA LEU A 153 2.24 8.02 6.08
C LEU A 153 3.48 7.87 5.21
N SER A 154 3.55 8.57 4.06
CA SER A 154 4.75 8.56 3.22
C SER A 154 5.94 9.05 4.03
N GLU A 155 5.83 10.18 4.72
CA GLU A 155 6.91 10.72 5.55
C GLU A 155 7.25 9.83 6.75
N ALA A 156 6.26 9.21 7.38
CA ALA A 156 6.49 8.24 8.46
C ALA A 156 7.29 7.02 8.00
N LEU A 157 7.10 6.61 6.74
CA LEU A 157 7.84 5.51 6.11
C LEU A 157 9.18 5.99 5.49
N ASP A 158 9.24 7.21 4.94
CA ASP A 158 10.40 7.82 4.29
C ASP A 158 11.46 8.31 5.26
N GLY A 159 11.06 8.74 6.47
CA GLY A 159 11.95 8.95 7.61
C GLY A 159 12.74 7.68 8.01
N GLN A 160 12.42 6.53 7.39
CA GLN A 160 13.06 5.23 7.55
C GLN A 160 13.50 4.58 6.20
N ARG A 161 13.65 5.37 5.12
CA ARG A 161 14.19 5.00 3.77
C ARG A 161 13.35 4.01 2.95
N LEU A 162 12.14 4.40 2.54
CA LEU A 162 11.43 3.83 1.38
C LEU A 162 11.14 4.91 0.33
N ALA A 163 12.20 5.44 -0.28
CA ALA A 163 12.08 6.43 -1.33
C ALA A 163 11.24 5.89 -2.52
N HIS A 164 10.02 6.40 -2.70
CA HIS A 164 9.72 7.46 -3.67
C HIS A 164 8.22 7.60 -3.97
N HIS A 165 7.57 8.56 -3.33
CA HIS A 165 6.60 9.38 -4.06
C HIS A 165 7.36 10.31 -4.99
N THR A 166 6.86 10.54 -6.19
CA THR A 166 7.22 11.80 -6.87
C THR A 166 6.01 12.45 -7.49
N ILE A 167 5.54 13.51 -6.83
CA ILE A 167 5.19 14.78 -7.44
C ILE A 167 5.88 15.89 -6.60
N PRO A 168 6.89 16.66 -7.10
CA PRO A 168 7.55 16.61 -8.41
C PRO A 168 9.00 16.03 -8.40
N GLU A 169 9.24 15.19 -9.43
CA GLU A 169 10.44 14.74 -10.17
C GLU A 169 11.72 14.15 -9.51
N GLY A 170 12.11 12.97 -10.03
CA GLY A 170 13.51 12.50 -10.03
C GLY A 170 13.73 11.00 -10.21
N THR A 171 12.76 10.14 -9.89
CA THR A 171 13.00 8.70 -9.69
C THR A 171 11.84 7.81 -10.12
N GLN A 172 12.14 6.53 -10.35
CA GLN A 172 11.13 5.53 -10.65
C GLN A 172 10.42 5.07 -9.37
N PRO A 173 9.09 5.21 -9.27
CA PRO A 173 8.35 4.72 -8.12
C PRO A 173 8.31 3.19 -8.11
N SER A 174 8.38 2.59 -6.92
CA SER A 174 8.26 1.13 -6.74
C SER A 174 6.81 0.65 -6.65
N LEU A 175 5.85 1.56 -6.45
CA LEU A 175 4.42 1.28 -6.35
C LEU A 175 3.64 2.31 -7.16
N HIS A 176 2.71 1.85 -7.99
CA HIS A 176 1.84 2.70 -8.78
C HIS A 176 0.39 2.48 -8.35
N LEU A 177 -0.29 3.55 -7.94
CA LEU A 177 -1.68 3.52 -7.50
C LEU A 177 -2.59 4.26 -8.50
N LEU A 178 -3.75 3.68 -8.79
CA LEU A 178 -4.83 4.34 -9.52
C LEU A 178 -5.84 4.90 -8.53
N TYR A 179 -5.97 6.23 -8.47
CA TYR A 179 -7.07 6.87 -7.75
C TYR A 179 -8.25 7.14 -8.70
N LYS A 180 -9.41 6.54 -8.43
CA LYS A 180 -10.64 6.76 -9.19
C LYS A 180 -11.86 6.72 -8.28
N THR A 181 -12.64 7.81 -8.23
CA THR A 181 -13.91 7.85 -7.48
C THR A 181 -13.74 7.50 -5.99
N ALA A 182 -12.79 8.15 -5.30
CA ALA A 182 -12.47 7.88 -3.89
C ALA A 182 -11.97 6.43 -3.60
N HIS A 183 -11.41 5.77 -4.61
CA HIS A 183 -10.92 4.40 -4.51
C HIS A 183 -9.50 4.26 -5.05
N TYR A 184 -8.73 3.33 -4.48
CA TYR A 184 -7.35 3.05 -4.86
C TYR A 184 -7.20 1.60 -5.32
N ASP A 185 -6.63 1.41 -6.51
CA ASP A 185 -6.20 0.13 -7.06
C ASP A 185 -4.69 0.15 -7.37
N ILE A 186 -4.08 -1.01 -7.59
CA ILE A 186 -2.64 -1.11 -7.90
C ILE A 186 -2.44 -1.32 -9.40
N LEU A 187 -1.50 -0.58 -9.99
CA LEU A 187 -1.13 -0.67 -11.40
C LEU A 187 0.28 -1.26 -11.56
N TYR A 188 0.46 -2.08 -12.61
CA TYR A 188 1.76 -2.67 -12.96
C TYR A 188 2.18 -2.25 -14.37
N PRO A 189 3.32 -1.57 -14.53
CA PRO A 189 3.78 -1.11 -15.83
C PRO A 189 4.15 -2.28 -16.75
N HIS A 190 4.25 -2.02 -18.06
CA HIS A 190 4.67 -3.03 -19.04
C HIS A 190 6.06 -3.62 -18.80
N HIS A 191 6.90 -2.94 -18.02
CA HIS A 191 8.34 -3.24 -17.86
C HIS A 191 8.75 -3.61 -16.42
N CYS A 192 7.86 -4.13 -15.58
CA CYS A 192 8.30 -4.75 -14.32
C CYS A 192 8.83 -6.16 -14.58
N HIS A 193 10.16 -6.31 -14.57
CA HIS A 193 10.90 -7.54 -14.35
C HIS A 193 11.79 -7.37 -13.12
#